data_AF-A0A9Q1B8Z3-F1
#
_entry.id   AF-A0A9Q1B8Z3-F1
#
_cell.length_a   1.000
_cell.length_b   1.000
_cell.length_c   1.000
_cell.angle_alpha   90.00
_cell.angle_beta   90.00
_cell.angle_gamma   90.00
#
_symmetry.space_group_name_H-M   'P 1'
#
loop_
_entity.id
_entity.type
_entity.pdbx_description
1 polymer ?
#
loop_
_entity_poly.entity_id
_entity_poly.type
_entity_poly.pdbx_seq_one_letter_code
_entity_poly.pdbx_strand_id
1 'polypeptide(L)'
;MEVDTNRAELFTYTHFKEKLASTLQTDECTKLANFFKIPKDQTDTILSSDKPSKYLLLVLEAKNILQPNNVDRLIQAFDDLRTNPFCRHVADIFQKTRSPSYYEEVTEKLEDEMKTLLMASEEEGKELKV
;
A
#
# COMPACT_ATOMS: atom_id res chain seq x y z
N MET A 1 -8.72 23.93 15.72
CA MET A 1 -8.30 23.74 14.32
C MET A 1 -8.68 22.32 13.95
N GLU A 2 -9.77 22.15 13.23
CA GLU A 2 -10.25 20.84 12.74
C GLU A 2 -9.96 20.76 11.25
N VAL A 3 -8.85 20.14 10.88
CA VAL A 3 -8.55 19.76 9.49
C VAL A 3 -7.80 18.43 9.50
N ASP A 4 -8.40 17.35 10.02
CA ASP A 4 -7.76 16.01 9.87
C ASP A 4 -8.72 14.82 9.77
N THR A 5 -10.03 15.02 9.88
CA THR A 5 -10.97 13.88 9.92
C THR A 5 -11.36 13.36 8.53
N ASN A 6 -11.19 14.14 7.46
CA ASN A 6 -11.80 13.84 6.15
C ASN A 6 -10.93 13.00 5.19
N ARG A 7 -9.63 12.79 5.48
CA ARG A 7 -8.66 12.25 4.49
C ARG A 7 -8.34 10.77 4.65
N ALA A 8 -8.32 10.25 5.87
CA ALA A 8 -8.24 8.81 6.13
C ALA A 8 -9.53 8.06 5.72
N GLU A 9 -10.63 8.79 5.50
CA GLU A 9 -11.93 8.23 5.10
C GLU A 9 -11.96 7.73 3.65
N LEU A 10 -11.13 8.27 2.75
CA LEU A 10 -11.10 7.84 1.34
C LEU A 10 -10.38 6.50 1.11
N PHE A 11 -9.43 6.14 1.97
CA PHE A 11 -8.68 4.88 1.90
C PHE A 11 -8.74 4.11 3.22
N THR A 12 -9.98 3.70 3.54
CA THR A 12 -10.27 2.91 4.74
C THR A 12 -9.54 1.58 4.72
N TYR A 13 -9.35 1.01 5.91
CA TYR A 13 -8.79 -0.34 6.06
C TYR A 13 -9.62 -1.42 5.35
N THR A 14 -10.95 -1.25 5.31
CA THR A 14 -11.83 -2.12 4.52
C THR A 14 -11.50 -2.04 3.03
N HIS A 15 -11.40 -0.83 2.47
CA HIS A 15 -11.10 -0.64 1.05
C HIS A 15 -9.72 -1.19 0.68
N PHE A 16 -8.73 -1.00 1.55
CA PHE A 16 -7.41 -1.61 1.41
C PHE A 16 -7.48 -3.15 1.35
N LYS A 17 -8.21 -3.80 2.27
CA LYS A 17 -8.37 -5.26 2.25
C LYS A 17 -9.08 -5.74 1.00
N GLU A 18 -10.10 -5.04 0.54
CA GLU A 18 -10.81 -5.37 -0.72
C GLU A 18 -9.89 -5.24 -1.94
N LYS A 19 -9.06 -4.19 -1.98
CA LYS A 19 -8.11 -3.99 -3.08
C LYS A 19 -7.02 -5.06 -3.11
N LEU A 20 -6.49 -5.45 -1.95
CA LEU A 20 -5.58 -6.58 -1.86
C LEU A 20 -6.25 -7.90 -2.25
N ALA A 21 -7.44 -8.18 -1.73
CA ALA A 21 -8.15 -9.43 -2.00
C ALA A 21 -8.49 -9.63 -3.48
N SER A 22 -8.74 -8.54 -4.22
CA SER A 22 -9.01 -8.58 -5.65
C SER A 22 -7.75 -8.72 -6.52
N THR A 23 -6.56 -8.50 -5.96
CA THR A 23 -5.30 -8.54 -6.71
C THR A 23 -4.49 -9.81 -6.39
N LEU A 24 -4.52 -10.27 -5.14
CA LEU A 24 -3.78 -11.45 -4.70
C LEU A 24 -4.29 -12.71 -5.39
N GLN A 25 -3.36 -13.44 -6.02
CA GLN A 25 -3.60 -14.75 -6.62
C GLN A 25 -3.43 -15.89 -5.63
N THR A 26 -3.94 -17.07 -5.97
CA THR A 26 -3.92 -18.25 -5.08
C THR A 26 -2.50 -18.74 -4.76
N ASP A 27 -1.57 -18.67 -5.72
CA ASP A 27 -0.17 -19.05 -5.47
C ASP A 27 0.51 -18.05 -4.51
N GLU A 28 0.20 -16.77 -4.63
CA GLU A 28 0.65 -15.73 -3.70
C GLU A 28 0.08 -15.94 -2.31
N CYS A 29 -1.18 -16.36 -2.20
CA CYS A 29 -1.79 -16.72 -0.93
C CYS A 29 -1.04 -17.88 -0.26
N THR A 30 -0.63 -18.88 -1.04
CA THR A 30 0.17 -20.01 -0.56
C THR A 30 1.54 -19.55 -0.05
N LYS A 31 2.23 -18.69 -0.82
CA LYS A 31 3.53 -18.12 -0.43
C LYS A 31 3.43 -17.32 0.87
N LEU A 32 2.42 -16.46 0.98
CA LEU A 32 2.17 -15.66 2.18
C LEU A 32 1.82 -16.52 3.39
N ALA A 33 0.97 -17.53 3.22
CA ALA A 33 0.62 -18.44 4.30
C ALA A 33 1.86 -19.18 4.84
N ASN A 34 2.74 -19.64 3.95
CA ASN A 34 4.01 -20.27 4.33
C ASN A 34 4.97 -19.29 5.01
N PHE A 35 5.10 -18.07 4.48
CA PHE A 35 5.97 -17.02 5.04
C PHE A 35 5.58 -16.68 6.48
N PHE A 36 4.28 -16.51 6.73
CA PHE A 36 3.74 -16.24 8.06
C PHE A 36 3.55 -17.48 8.93
N LYS A 37 4.01 -18.65 8.46
CA LYS A 37 3.93 -19.93 9.18
C LYS A 37 2.48 -20.24 9.62
N ILE A 38 1.51 -19.97 8.75
CA ILE A 38 0.12 -20.37 8.97
C ILE A 38 0.07 -21.90 9.02
N PRO A 39 -0.55 -22.52 10.04
CA PRO A 39 -0.67 -23.97 10.16
C PRO A 39 -1.25 -24.61 8.90
N LYS A 40 -0.78 -25.80 8.54
CA LYS A 40 -1.16 -26.46 7.28
C LYS A 40 -2.66 -26.67 7.14
N ASP A 41 -3.34 -27.07 8.21
CA ASP A 41 -4.80 -27.22 8.27
C ASP A 41 -5.54 -25.91 7.96
N GLN A 42 -5.04 -24.78 8.47
CA GLN A 42 -5.59 -23.45 8.17
C GLN A 42 -5.27 -23.03 6.73
N THR A 43 -4.05 -23.29 6.26
CA THR A 43 -3.65 -23.02 4.86
C THR A 43 -4.52 -23.80 3.88
N ASP A 44 -4.71 -25.10 4.11
CA ASP A 44 -5.55 -25.95 3.25
C ASP A 44 -7.01 -25.45 3.23
N THR A 45 -7.50 -24.97 4.39
CA THR A 45 -8.83 -24.34 4.52
C THR A 45 -8.93 -22.99 3.78
N ILE A 46 -7.88 -22.16 3.82
CA ILE A 46 -7.81 -20.90 3.06
C ILE A 46 -7.84 -21.18 1.56
N LEU A 47 -6.99 -22.09 1.09
CA LEU A 47 -6.81 -22.38 -0.34
C LEU A 47 -8.00 -23.10 -0.97
N SER A 48 -8.79 -23.82 -0.17
CA SER A 48 -10.02 -24.49 -0.62
C SER A 48 -11.25 -23.57 -0.63
N SER A 49 -11.13 -22.32 -0.17
CA SER A 49 -12.22 -21.34 -0.19
C SER A 49 -12.48 -20.80 -1.59
N ASP A 50 -13.73 -20.42 -1.88
CA ASP A 50 -14.08 -19.67 -3.10
C ASP A 50 -13.36 -18.31 -3.20
N LYS A 51 -12.86 -17.78 -2.06
CA LYS A 51 -12.15 -16.50 -2.00
C LYS A 51 -10.89 -16.61 -1.12
N PRO A 52 -9.84 -17.33 -1.57
CA PRO A 52 -8.65 -17.61 -0.78
C PRO A 52 -7.98 -16.33 -0.25
N SER A 53 -7.85 -15.31 -1.10
CA SER A 53 -7.22 -14.04 -0.76
C SER A 53 -7.96 -13.30 0.35
N LYS A 54 -9.30 -13.27 0.31
CA LYS A 54 -10.10 -12.65 1.37
C LYS A 54 -9.94 -13.39 2.68
N TYR A 55 -9.93 -14.73 2.64
CA TYR A 55 -9.82 -15.52 3.86
C TYR A 55 -8.42 -15.43 4.48
N LEU A 56 -7.37 -15.43 3.65
CA LEU A 56 -6.01 -15.19 4.11
C LEU A 56 -5.90 -13.88 4.89
N LEU A 57 -6.41 -12.77 4.35
CA LEU A 57 -6.35 -11.47 5.02
C LEU A 57 -7.05 -11.47 6.38
N LEU A 58 -8.16 -12.21 6.52
CA LEU A 58 -8.85 -12.39 7.81
C LEU A 58 -7.98 -13.18 8.81
N VAL A 59 -7.28 -14.21 8.35
CA VAL A 59 -6.39 -15.00 9.21
C VAL A 59 -5.17 -14.17 9.65
N LEU A 60 -4.59 -13.37 8.75
CA LEU A 60 -3.50 -12.46 9.08
C LEU A 60 -3.94 -11.39 10.10
N GLU A 61 -5.16 -10.89 9.97
CA GLU A 61 -5.77 -9.97 10.92
C GLU A 61 -5.98 -10.62 12.29
N ALA A 62 -6.57 -11.81 12.33
CA ALA A 62 -6.79 -12.56 13.57
C ALA A 62 -5.47 -12.93 14.29
N LYS A 63 -4.37 -13.04 13.55
CA LYS A 63 -3.02 -13.30 14.09
C LYS A 63 -2.24 -12.03 14.43
N ASN A 64 -2.85 -10.84 14.36
CA ASN A 64 -2.20 -9.54 14.55
C ASN A 64 -1.00 -9.30 13.63
N ILE A 65 -0.97 -9.94 12.46
CA ILE A 65 0.04 -9.71 11.42
C ILE A 65 -0.37 -8.52 10.56
N LEU A 66 -1.67 -8.40 10.26
CA LEU A 66 -2.25 -7.30 9.53
C LEU A 66 -3.12 -6.47 10.48
N GLN A 67 -2.85 -5.18 10.62
CA GLN A 67 -3.60 -4.29 11.51
C GLN A 67 -3.92 -2.97 10.82
N PRO A 68 -5.00 -2.27 11.21
CA PRO A 68 -5.37 -0.98 10.62
C PRO A 68 -4.28 0.09 10.70
N ASN A 69 -3.41 0.02 11.71
CA ASN A 69 -2.37 1.01 11.98
C ASN A 69 -0.96 0.53 11.64
N ASN A 70 -0.81 -0.72 11.21
CA ASN A 70 0.49 -1.30 10.89
C ASN A 70 0.33 -2.42 9.86
N VAL A 71 0.89 -2.18 8.68
CA VAL A 71 0.97 -3.18 7.60
C VAL A 71 2.42 -3.48 7.20
N ASP A 72 3.41 -3.06 7.98
CA ASP A 72 4.85 -3.18 7.64
C ASP A 72 5.27 -4.63 7.44
N ARG A 73 4.75 -5.54 8.28
CA ARG A 73 5.01 -6.97 8.14
C ARG A 73 4.50 -7.54 6.83
N LEU A 74 3.38 -7.00 6.33
CA LEU A 74 2.83 -7.41 5.05
C LEU A 74 3.65 -6.82 3.88
N ILE A 75 4.11 -5.57 3.99
CA ILE A 75 5.02 -4.95 3.01
C ILE A 75 6.31 -5.77 2.90
N GLN A 76 6.94 -6.09 4.03
CA GLN A 76 8.15 -6.93 4.05
C GLN A 76 7.92 -8.29 3.37
N ALA A 77 6.79 -8.94 3.65
CA ALA A 77 6.47 -10.20 3.02
C ALA A 77 6.33 -10.07 1.49
N PHE A 78 5.76 -8.98 1.00
CA PHE A 78 5.66 -8.73 -0.44
C PHE A 78 7.03 -8.50 -1.10
N ASP A 79 7.94 -7.80 -0.42
CA ASP A 79 9.30 -7.57 -0.89
C ASP A 79 10.11 -8.89 -0.94
N ASP A 80 10.02 -9.71 0.12
CA ASP A 80 10.77 -10.98 0.23
C ASP A 80 10.27 -12.04 -0.75
N LEU A 81 8.95 -12.13 -0.93
CA LEU A 81 8.31 -13.15 -1.75
C LEU A 81 8.23 -12.78 -3.24
N ARG A 82 8.61 -11.55 -3.61
CA ARG A 82 8.46 -11.01 -4.97
C ARG A 82 7.06 -11.26 -5.53
N THR A 83 6.05 -10.97 -4.71
CA THR A 83 4.64 -11.01 -5.13
C THR A 83 4.35 -9.92 -6.15
N ASN A 84 3.13 -9.89 -6.67
CA ASN A 84 2.61 -8.84 -7.53
C ASN A 84 2.96 -7.45 -6.95
N PRO A 85 3.72 -6.61 -7.70
CA PRO A 85 4.17 -5.31 -7.21
C PRO A 85 2.99 -4.38 -6.88
N PHE A 86 1.81 -4.62 -7.45
CA PHE A 86 0.60 -3.87 -7.10
C PHE A 86 0.17 -4.10 -5.65
N CYS A 87 0.26 -5.33 -5.13
CA CYS A 87 -0.07 -5.63 -3.74
C CYS A 87 0.84 -4.86 -2.77
N ARG A 88 2.14 -4.83 -3.07
CA ARG A 88 3.13 -4.02 -2.33
C ARG A 88 2.79 -2.55 -2.38
N HIS A 89 2.48 -2.03 -3.55
CA HIS A 89 2.15 -0.61 -3.74
C HIS A 89 0.89 -0.20 -2.96
N VAL A 90 -0.15 -1.03 -2.97
CA VAL A 90 -1.39 -0.81 -2.20
C VAL A 90 -1.11 -0.76 -0.70
N ALA A 91 -0.27 -1.67 -0.18
CA ALA A 91 0.11 -1.67 1.24
C ALA A 91 0.98 -0.47 1.62
N ASP A 92 1.89 -0.05 0.74
CA ASP A 92 2.73 1.12 0.95
C ASP A 92 1.91 2.42 1.00
N ILE A 93 0.98 2.62 0.06
CA ILE A 93 0.04 3.76 0.10
C ILE A 93 -0.79 3.73 1.40
N PHE A 94 -1.28 2.55 1.78
CA PHE A 94 -2.04 2.39 3.00
C PHE A 94 -1.26 2.83 4.25
N GLN A 95 0.00 2.41 4.37
CA GLN A 95 0.86 2.76 5.49
C GLN A 95 1.19 4.27 5.48
N LYS A 96 1.56 4.80 4.30
CA LYS A 96 1.95 6.19 4.12
C LYS A 96 0.83 7.18 4.43
N THR A 97 -0.40 6.88 4.02
CA THR A 97 -1.59 7.70 4.37
C THR A 97 -1.88 7.77 5.88
N ARG A 98 -1.22 6.94 6.69
CA ARG A 98 -1.30 6.97 8.17
C ARG A 98 -0.07 7.59 8.83
N SER A 99 0.97 7.88 8.05
CA SER A 99 2.12 8.64 8.53
C SER A 99 1.87 10.13 8.30
N PRO A 100 1.89 10.98 9.35
CA PRO A 100 1.76 12.43 9.20
C PRO A 100 2.81 13.02 8.25
N SER A 101 4.01 12.43 8.21
CA SER A 101 5.16 12.90 7.43
C SER A 101 5.06 12.68 5.92
N TYR A 102 4.14 11.82 5.46
CA TYR A 102 4.06 11.48 4.03
C TYR A 102 3.61 12.67 3.19
N TYR A 103 2.72 13.50 3.72
CA TYR A 103 2.20 14.65 2.99
C TYR A 103 3.20 15.80 2.93
N GLU A 104 4.01 15.99 3.97
CA GLU A 104 5.14 16.94 3.92
C GLU A 104 6.11 16.55 2.80
N GLU A 105 6.50 15.27 2.70
CA GLU A 105 7.41 14.80 1.64
C GLU A 105 6.81 14.94 0.23
N VAL A 106 5.51 14.64 0.06
CA VAL A 106 4.82 14.77 -1.23
C VAL A 106 4.64 16.24 -1.62
N THR A 107 4.30 17.12 -0.67
CA THR A 107 4.16 18.55 -0.90
C THR A 107 5.50 19.19 -1.23
N GLU A 108 6.57 18.86 -0.50
CA GLU A 108 7.93 19.34 -0.82
C GLU A 108 8.37 18.93 -2.23
N LYS A 109 8.14 17.65 -2.62
CA LYS A 109 8.45 17.18 -3.98
C LYS A 109 7.68 17.93 -5.06
N LEU A 110 6.38 18.14 -4.86
CA LEU A 110 5.55 18.88 -5.80
C LEU A 110 5.98 20.36 -5.90
N GLU A 111 6.31 20.98 -4.78
CA GLU A 111 6.80 22.37 -4.76
C GLU A 111 8.13 22.52 -5.47
N ASP A 112 9.07 21.60 -5.29
CA ASP A 112 10.36 21.63 -5.98
C ASP A 112 10.23 21.36 -7.49
N GLU A 113 9.33 20.45 -7.88
CA GLU A 113 9.03 20.20 -9.29
C GLU A 113 8.38 21.42 -9.96
N MET A 114 7.44 22.09 -9.27
CA MET A 114 6.84 23.34 -9.73
C MET A 114 7.86 24.48 -9.87
N LYS A 115 8.76 24.66 -8.89
CA LYS A 115 9.84 25.66 -8.95
C LYS A 115 10.77 25.41 -10.14
N THR A 116 11.11 24.14 -10.38
CA THR A 116 11.98 23.75 -11.50
C THR A 116 11.35 24.10 -12.85
N LEU A 117 10.05 23.81 -13.02
CA LEU A 117 9.30 24.16 -14.22
C LEU A 117 9.17 25.68 -14.43
N LEU A 118 8.96 26.43 -13.34
CA LEU A 118 8.95 27.90 -13.38
C LEU A 118 10.29 28.47 -13.86
N MET A 119 11.42 28.01 -13.29
CA MET A 119 12.74 28.50 -13.69
C MET A 119 13.08 28.16 -15.15
N ALA A 120 12.71 26.96 -15.62
CA ALA A 120 12.89 26.58 -17.03
C ALA A 120 12.10 27.50 -17.99
N SER A 121 10.88 27.89 -17.62
CA SER A 121 10.06 28.81 -18.44
C SER A 121 10.61 30.25 -18.50
N GLU A 122 11.31 30.69 -17.45
CA GLU A 122 11.92 32.02 -17.38
C GLU A 122 13.22 32.13 -18.20
N GLU A 123 13.92 31.01 -18.42
CA GLU A 123 15.11 30.95 -19.29
C GLU A 123 14.73 30.94 -20.77
N GLU A 124 13.73 30.15 -21.17
CA GLU A 124 13.24 30.12 -22.57
C GLU A 124 12.69 31.48 -23.03
N GLY A 125 12.09 32.27 -22.13
CA GLY A 125 11.62 33.62 -22.41
C GLY A 125 12.72 34.67 -22.64
N LYS A 126 13.98 34.37 -22.29
CA LYS A 126 15.13 35.27 -22.46
C LYS A 126 15.90 35.02 -23.77
N GLU A 127 15.92 33.78 -24.29
CA GLU A 127 16.61 33.46 -25.56
C GLU A 127 15.86 33.94 -26.82
N LEU A 128 14.56 34.24 -26.72
CA LEU A 128 13.74 34.78 -27.82
C LEU A 128 13.85 36.31 -28.00
N LYS A 129 14.68 37.00 -27.21
CA LYS A 129 15.01 38.42 -27.37
C LYS A 129 16.48 38.57 -27.83
N VAL A 130 16.79 38.11 -29.04
CA VAL A 130 18.04 38.42 -29.75
C VAL A 130 17.70 38.94 -31.13
#